data_AF-A0A4R4D2M1-F1
#
_entry.id   AF-A0A4R4D2M1-F1
#
_cell.length_a   1.000
_cell.length_b   1.000
_cell.length_c   1.000
_cell.angle_alpha   90.00
_cell.angle_beta   90.00
_cell.angle_gamma   90.00
#
_symmetry.space_group_name_H-M   'P 1'
#
loop_
_entity.id
_entity.type
_entity.pdbx_description
1 polymer ?
#
loop_
_entity_poly.entity_id
_entity_poly.type
_entity_poly.pdbx_seq_one_letter_code
_entity_poly.pdbx_strand_id
1 'polypeptide(L)'
;MSKKPELSAGLIATKGSAVPVPDMPPRTPTLATPAAPARTAGEELQPLNFKVPASFRRAFKTYAATHDMKLNELLQRSFEAYRKQQGD
;
A
#
# COMPACT_ATOMS: atom_id res chain seq x y z
N MET A 1 -6.44 -56.91 25.78
CA MET A 1 -6.68 -56.77 24.33
C MET A 1 -6.60 -55.30 23.91
N SER A 2 -5.91 -55.06 22.80
CA SER A 2 -6.17 -54.01 21.80
C SER A 2 -5.54 -52.60 21.93
N LYS A 3 -4.48 -52.44 21.12
CA LYS A 3 -4.22 -51.37 20.13
C LYS A 3 -3.89 -49.96 20.65
N LYS A 4 -2.59 -49.74 20.88
CA LYS A 4 -1.99 -48.39 20.73
C LYS A 4 -1.73 -48.13 19.23
N PRO A 5 -2.07 -46.97 18.69
CA PRO A 5 -1.85 -46.63 17.29
C PRO A 5 -0.35 -46.40 17.05
N GLU A 6 0.21 -47.01 16.00
CA GLU A 6 1.52 -46.64 15.47
C GLU A 6 1.39 -45.27 14.80
N LEU A 7 1.97 -44.24 15.41
CA LEU A 7 2.17 -42.94 14.79
C LEU A 7 3.34 -43.06 13.81
N SER A 8 3.04 -42.91 12.52
CA SER A 8 3.99 -43.02 11.41
C SER A 8 5.25 -42.20 11.67
N ALA A 9 6.42 -42.82 11.51
CA ALA A 9 7.76 -42.24 11.65
C ALA A 9 8.10 -41.10 10.64
N GLY A 10 7.10 -40.58 9.92
CA GLY A 10 7.24 -39.46 8.98
C GLY A 10 7.03 -38.07 9.59
N LEU A 11 6.70 -37.98 10.89
CA LEU A 11 6.48 -36.69 11.59
C LEU A 11 7.63 -36.31 12.52
N ILE A 12 8.86 -36.69 12.18
CA ILE A 12 10.07 -36.10 12.75
C ILE A 12 10.59 -35.05 11.78
N ALA A 13 10.33 -33.78 12.10
CA ALA A 13 11.04 -32.67 11.50
C ALA A 13 12.50 -32.73 11.98
N THR A 14 13.37 -33.44 11.25
CA THR A 14 14.82 -33.31 11.42
C THR A 14 15.23 -31.92 10.96
N LYS A 15 15.29 -31.00 11.92
CA LYS A 15 15.98 -29.71 11.80
C LYS A 15 17.44 -29.99 11.40
N GLY A 16 17.81 -29.73 10.15
CA GLY A 16 19.23 -29.75 9.76
C GLY A 16 19.59 -30.11 8.33
N SER A 17 18.67 -30.54 7.47
CA SER A 17 19.00 -30.80 6.05
C SER A 17 17.98 -30.18 5.11
N ALA A 18 18.04 -28.85 4.99
CA ALA A 18 17.58 -28.17 3.80
C ALA A 18 18.83 -27.75 3.02
N VAL A 19 19.28 -28.60 2.10
CA VAL A 19 20.27 -28.21 1.09
C VAL A 19 19.56 -27.30 0.08
N PRO A 20 20.02 -26.05 -0.12
CA PRO A 20 19.46 -25.21 -1.16
C PRO A 20 19.89 -25.78 -2.51
N VAL A 21 18.93 -26.01 -3.39
CA VAL A 21 19.20 -26.26 -4.80
C VAL A 21 19.98 -25.05 -5.36
N PRO A 22 21.14 -25.25 -6.02
CA PRO A 22 22.09 -24.18 -6.35
C PRO A 22 21.63 -23.22 -7.45
N ASP A 23 20.42 -23.36 -7.98
CA ASP A 23 19.90 -22.53 -9.07
C ASP A 23 18.43 -22.16 -8.83
N MET A 24 18.15 -21.58 -7.66
CA MET A 24 16.83 -20.99 -7.41
C MET A 24 17.01 -19.51 -7.07
N PRO A 25 16.56 -18.58 -7.95
CA PRO A 25 16.70 -17.16 -7.68
C PRO A 25 15.95 -16.84 -6.37
N PRO A 26 16.53 -16.02 -5.48
CA PRO A 26 15.89 -15.66 -4.23
C PRO A 26 14.56 -14.97 -4.55
N ARG A 27 13.44 -15.57 -4.13
CA ARG A 27 12.16 -14.87 -4.04
C ARG A 27 12.29 -13.85 -2.90
N THR A 28 12.84 -12.69 -3.21
CA THR A 28 12.63 -11.49 -2.40
C THR A 28 11.14 -11.23 -2.35
N PRO A 29 10.48 -11.22 -1.18
CA PRO A 29 9.21 -10.53 -1.06
C PRO A 29 9.55 -9.04 -0.99
N THR A 30 10.02 -8.46 -2.10
CA THR A 30 9.83 -7.03 -2.26
C THR A 30 8.33 -6.89 -2.46
N LEU A 31 7.65 -6.40 -1.42
CA LEU A 31 6.31 -5.88 -1.54
C LEU A 31 6.38 -4.81 -2.63
N ALA A 32 6.10 -5.22 -3.87
CA ALA A 32 5.87 -4.34 -4.98
C ALA A 32 4.60 -3.55 -4.63
N THR A 33 4.81 -2.46 -3.91
CA THR A 33 3.85 -1.38 -3.78
C THR A 33 3.39 -1.09 -5.20
N PRO A 34 2.09 -1.21 -5.54
CA PRO A 34 1.64 -1.00 -6.90
C PRO A 34 2.10 0.38 -7.34
N ALA A 35 2.92 0.41 -8.39
CA ALA A 35 3.47 1.61 -8.98
C ALA A 35 2.31 2.57 -9.23
N ALA A 36 2.33 3.70 -8.53
CA ALA A 36 1.42 4.79 -8.82
C ALA A 36 1.64 5.18 -10.29
N PRO A 37 0.58 5.43 -11.07
CA PRO A 37 0.71 5.75 -12.48
C PRO A 37 1.61 6.97 -12.64
N ALA A 38 2.61 6.83 -13.51
CA ALA A 38 3.53 7.90 -13.91
C ALA A 38 2.73 9.18 -14.15
N ARG A 39 2.89 10.15 -13.25
CA ARG A 39 2.31 11.48 -13.44
C ARG A 39 3.22 12.23 -14.38
N THR A 40 2.59 12.73 -15.43
CA THR A 40 3.13 13.47 -16.55
C THR A 40 4.12 14.54 -16.09
N ALA A 41 5.23 14.63 -16.82
CA ALA A 41 6.23 15.68 -16.71
C ALA A 41 5.58 17.08 -16.79
N GLY A 42 6.00 18.00 -15.91
CA GLY A 42 5.64 19.41 -16.03
C GLY A 42 6.07 20.31 -14.87
N GLU A 43 5.88 19.89 -13.62
CA GLU A 43 6.12 20.77 -12.47
C GLU A 43 6.71 20.01 -11.29
N GLU A 44 7.69 20.61 -10.61
CA GLU A 44 8.29 20.07 -9.39
C GLU A 44 7.24 20.06 -8.28
N LEU A 45 6.65 18.88 -8.03
CA LEU A 45 5.66 18.68 -6.98
C LEU A 45 6.32 18.85 -5.61
N GLN A 46 6.14 20.02 -5.01
CA GLN A 46 6.64 20.28 -3.66
C GLN A 46 5.73 19.64 -2.59
N PRO A 47 6.31 18.97 -1.57
CA PRO A 47 5.52 18.31 -0.53
C PRO A 47 4.88 19.33 0.41
N LEU A 48 3.57 19.26 0.54
CA LEU A 48 2.81 20.10 1.46
C LEU A 48 2.60 19.37 2.79
N ASN A 49 3.38 19.77 3.81
CA ASN A 49 3.43 19.10 5.12
C ASN A 49 2.22 19.45 6.01
N PHE A 50 1.02 19.05 5.62
CA PHE A 50 -0.18 19.26 6.42
C PHE A 50 -0.38 18.17 7.48
N LYS A 51 -0.67 18.61 8.71
CA LYS A 51 -1.24 17.77 9.75
C LYS A 51 -2.73 18.06 9.82
N VAL A 52 -3.54 17.07 9.45
CA VAL A 52 -5.00 17.16 9.50
C VAL A 52 -5.58 16.09 10.43
N PRO A 53 -6.71 16.35 11.08
CA PRO A 53 -7.39 15.34 11.89
C PRO A 53 -7.83 14.15 11.01
N ALA A 54 -7.81 12.95 11.58
CA ALA A 54 -8.10 11.71 10.87
C ALA A 54 -9.51 11.70 10.23
N SER A 55 -10.50 12.29 10.91
CA SER A 55 -11.87 12.42 10.41
C SER A 55 -11.94 13.21 9.11
N PHE A 56 -11.23 14.36 9.04
CA PHE A 56 -11.18 15.18 7.84
C PHE A 56 -10.48 14.45 6.69
N ARG A 57 -9.33 13.82 6.96
CA ARG A 57 -8.61 13.04 5.95
C ARG A 57 -9.49 11.94 5.34
N ARG A 58 -10.30 11.26 6.16
CA ARG A 58 -11.24 10.23 5.68
C ARG A 58 -12.32 10.85 4.80
N ALA A 59 -12.97 11.91 5.27
CA ALA A 59 -14.01 12.62 4.49
C ALA A 59 -13.46 13.12 3.15
N PHE A 60 -12.26 13.71 3.14
CA PHE A 60 -11.59 14.22 1.93
C PHE A 60 -11.30 13.09 0.93
N LYS A 61 -10.81 11.94 1.41
CA LYS A 61 -10.58 10.76 0.56
C LYS A 61 -11.89 10.20 0.01
N THR A 62 -12.94 10.11 0.82
CA THR A 62 -14.26 9.63 0.37
C THR A 62 -14.82 10.55 -0.70
N TYR A 63 -14.78 11.87 -0.49
CA TYR A 63 -15.24 12.85 -1.48
C TYR A 63 -14.49 12.71 -2.80
N ALA A 64 -13.16 12.61 -2.76
CA ALA A 64 -12.35 12.37 -3.95
C ALA A 64 -12.76 11.08 -4.68
N ALA A 65 -13.02 10.00 -3.94
CA ALA A 65 -13.44 8.73 -4.52
C ALA A 65 -14.85 8.81 -5.16
N THR A 66 -15.79 9.50 -4.52
CA THR A 66 -17.16 9.67 -5.05
C THR A 66 -17.18 10.45 -6.37
N HIS A 67 -16.26 11.42 -6.53
CA HIS A 67 -16.18 12.28 -7.71
C HIS A 67 -15.14 11.82 -8.74
N ASP A 68 -14.52 10.65 -8.55
CA ASP A 68 -13.44 10.09 -9.39
C ASP A 68 -12.25 11.06 -9.58
N MET A 69 -11.89 11.78 -8.51
CA MET A 69 -10.84 12.82 -8.54
C MET A 69 -9.59 12.37 -7.80
N LYS A 70 -8.43 12.81 -8.27
CA LYS A 70 -7.17 12.64 -7.52
C LYS A 70 -7.16 13.58 -6.31
N LEU A 71 -6.56 13.12 -5.22
CA LEU A 71 -6.45 13.89 -3.97
C LEU A 71 -5.79 15.27 -4.17
N ASN A 72 -4.80 15.35 -5.06
CA ASN A 72 -4.10 16.60 -5.41
C ASN A 72 -4.96 17.55 -6.25
N GLU A 73 -5.83 17.01 -7.10
CA GLU A 73 -6.75 17.79 -7.95
C GLU A 73 -7.85 18.42 -7.11
N LEU A 74 -8.41 17.63 -6.19
CA LEU A 74 -9.41 18.13 -5.23
C LEU A 74 -8.83 19.27 -4.38
N LEU A 75 -7.57 19.14 -3.94
CA LEU A 75 -6.88 20.17 -3.17
C LEU A 75 -6.75 21.47 -3.97
N GLN A 76 -6.21 21.42 -5.18
CA GLN A 76 -6.06 22.60 -6.05
C GLN A 76 -7.41 23.27 -6.33
N ARG A 77 -8.42 22.49 -6.73
CA ARG A 77 -9.77 23.02 -7.01
C ARG A 77 -10.42 23.65 -5.78
N SER A 78 -10.26 23.04 -4.61
CA SER A 78 -10.78 23.60 -3.36
C SER A 78 -10.12 24.93 -3.01
N PHE A 79 -8.81 25.05 -3.27
CA PHE A 79 -8.07 26.30 -3.07
C PHE A 79 -8.50 27.38 -4.07
N GLU A 80 -8.61 27.05 -5.36
CA GLU A 80 -9.10 27.99 -6.38
C GLU A 80 -10.53 28.47 -6.10
N ALA A 81 -11.42 27.57 -5.69
CA ALA A 81 -12.79 27.92 -5.33
C ALA A 81 -12.83 28.85 -4.11
N TYR A 82 -11.97 28.60 -3.12
CA TYR A 82 -11.83 29.48 -1.96
C TYR A 82 -11.28 30.85 -2.35
N ARG A 83 -10.26 30.90 -3.21
CA ARG A 83 -9.66 32.14 -3.72
C ARG A 83 -10.68 33.01 -4.47
N LYS A 84 -11.47 32.40 -5.36
CA LYS A 84 -12.55 33.05 -6.10
C LYS A 84 -13.63 33.65 -5.19
N GLN A 85 -13.95 32.97 -4.08
CA GLN A 85 -14.91 33.49 -3.09
C GLN A 85 -14.34 34.65 -2.27
N GLN A 86 -13.03 34.65 -2.01
CA GLN A 86 -12.34 35.70 -1.24
C GLN A 86 -11.91 36.90 -2.10
N GLY A 87 -12.10 36.85 -3.42
CA GLY A 87 -11.91 38.00 -4.31
C GLY A 87 -10.46 38.29 -4.73
N ASP A 88 -9.63 37.25 -4.88
CA ASP A 88 -8.27 37.34 -5.45
C ASP A 88 -8.18 36.79 -6.89
#